data_AF-A0A804HZA8-F1
#
_entry.id   AF-A0A804HZA8-F1
#
_cell.length_a   1.000
_cell.length_b   1.000
_cell.length_c   1.000
_cell.angle_alpha   90.00
_cell.angle_beta   90.00
_cell.angle_gamma   90.00
#
_symmetry.space_group_name_H-M   'P 1'
#
loop_
_entity.id
_entity.type
_entity.pdbx_description
1 polymer ?
#
loop_
_entity_poly.entity_id
_entity_poly.type
_entity_poly.pdbx_seq_one_letter_code
_entity_poly.pdbx_strand_id
1 'polypeptide(L)'
;MDESLSYLVERIKDEMFSPSADMLSFLPLSPYDTAWVAMVAGPQSPHSPMFPKCLEWILRHQRDEGYWGELGTPMDSLTSTLACVVALNAWDTGHANIEKGLGFLRANMVKLLMEHRGGIPRWFSIVFPGMLELALAKGLPVLPDGGSMPAVNNVFNRRETILAMEKSSGNDRHPPLTSFLETLPISCRPNHEVILGLQMEDGSLFHSPSATACAFMITGDRNCLEYLQTMMKRCSNVVPSVFPVDEDLIKLCLVDHLRRLWCGEHFAEEIRGVMDHTYRLSCSPFVVKLAIESFLNRQFLYKNELEELKRSSEESGLSKMGIGQERTTYCFAECGVIVTIADDLFDEKGSLNEVERLTESIHRWNGENL
;
A
#
# COMPACT_ATOMS: atom_id res chain seq x y z
N MET A 1 -5.10 17.54 27.17
CA MET A 1 -4.01 18.48 26.90
C MET A 1 -4.17 18.78 25.42
N ASP A 2 -4.68 19.97 25.09
CA ASP A 2 -5.01 20.31 23.71
C ASP A 2 -3.71 20.80 23.06
N GLU A 3 -3.10 19.97 22.21
CA GLU A 3 -1.89 20.35 21.47
C GLU A 3 -2.28 21.44 20.46
N SER A 4 -1.67 22.63 20.54
CA SER A 4 -1.98 23.70 19.59
C SER A 4 -1.56 23.29 18.17
N LEU A 5 -2.31 23.74 17.15
CA LEU A 5 -2.00 23.48 15.74
C LEU A 5 -0.54 23.81 15.39
N SER A 6 -0.01 24.89 15.94
CA SER A 6 1.40 25.30 15.75
C SER A 6 2.39 24.26 16.29
N TYR A 7 2.09 23.65 17.44
CA TYR A 7 2.94 22.63 18.03
C TYR A 7 2.94 21.35 17.18
N LEU A 8 1.77 20.95 16.66
CA LEU A 8 1.65 19.80 15.76
C LEU A 8 2.43 20.01 14.47
N VAL A 9 2.35 21.20 13.87
CA VAL A 9 3.09 21.55 12.64
C VAL A 9 4.59 21.49 12.88
N GLU A 10 5.10 22.09 13.96
CA GLU A 10 6.54 22.06 14.26
C GLU A 10 7.04 20.64 14.57
N ARG A 11 6.24 19.83 15.28
CA ARG A 11 6.58 18.42 15.53
C ARG A 11 6.67 17.63 14.23
N ILE A 12 5.71 17.79 13.32
CA ILE A 12 5.73 17.14 12.00
C ILE A 12 6.94 17.60 11.18
N LYS A 13 7.31 18.89 11.24
CA LYS A 13 8.50 19.41 10.56
C LYS A 13 9.78 18.74 11.04
N ASP A 14 9.94 18.61 12.36
CA ASP A 14 11.10 17.96 12.95
C ASP A 14 11.13 16.45 12.65
N GLU A 15 9.99 15.76 12.79
CA GLU A 15 9.91 14.30 12.57
C GLU A 15 10.07 13.90 11.11
N MET A 16 9.55 14.70 10.15
CA MET A 16 9.45 14.30 8.74
C MET A 16 10.39 15.02 7.80
N PHE A 17 10.83 16.25 8.12
CA PHE A 17 11.60 17.08 7.20
C PHE A 17 12.97 17.51 7.74
N SER A 18 13.29 17.15 8.99
CA SER A 18 14.62 17.39 9.57
C SER A 18 15.70 16.54 8.87
N PRO A 19 16.95 17.04 8.72
CA PRO A 19 18.07 16.25 8.23
C PRO A 19 18.41 15.01 9.07
N SER A 20 17.95 14.97 10.32
CA SER A 20 18.10 13.83 11.24
C SER A 20 16.84 12.97 11.36
N ALA A 21 15.82 13.21 10.53
CA ALA A 21 14.59 12.44 10.54
C ALA A 21 14.88 10.96 10.23
N ASP A 22 14.42 10.06 11.12
CA ASP A 22 14.51 8.62 10.89
C ASP A 22 13.40 8.20 9.92
N MET A 23 13.68 8.28 8.62
CA MET A 23 12.72 7.94 7.56
C MET A 23 12.22 6.49 7.68
N LEU A 24 13.03 5.60 8.26
CA LEU A 24 12.67 4.19 8.44
C LEU A 24 11.58 4.00 9.50
N SER A 25 11.38 4.97 10.41
CA SER A 25 10.30 4.94 11.39
C SER A 25 8.91 5.06 10.76
N PHE A 26 8.81 5.57 9.53
CA PHE A 26 7.56 5.69 8.77
C PHE A 26 7.23 4.45 7.94
N LEU A 27 8.12 3.45 7.90
CA LEU A 27 7.84 2.22 7.17
C LEU A 27 6.84 1.35 7.93
N PRO A 28 5.88 0.73 7.23
CA PRO A 28 4.97 -0.22 7.85
C PRO A 28 5.79 -1.38 8.42
N LEU A 29 5.58 -1.64 9.71
CA LEU A 29 6.27 -2.71 10.42
C LEU A 29 5.76 -4.05 9.91
N SER A 30 6.65 -5.00 9.65
CA SER A 30 6.26 -6.36 9.24
C SER A 30 6.55 -7.35 10.36
N PRO A 31 5.54 -7.76 11.16
CA PRO A 31 5.72 -8.86 12.12
C PRO A 31 6.09 -10.17 11.40
N TYR A 32 5.58 -10.37 10.18
CA TYR A 32 5.91 -11.52 9.34
C TYR A 32 7.40 -11.60 9.03
N ASP A 33 8.00 -10.54 8.49
CA ASP A 33 9.43 -10.51 8.15
C ASP A 33 10.29 -10.53 9.41
N THR A 34 9.87 -9.81 10.47
CA THR A 34 10.54 -9.81 11.77
C THR A 34 10.61 -11.23 12.34
N ALA A 35 9.56 -12.03 12.20
CA ALA A 35 9.54 -13.43 12.62
C ALA A 35 10.49 -14.31 11.81
N TRP A 36 10.57 -14.12 10.49
CA TRP A 36 11.54 -14.84 9.66
C TRP A 36 12.99 -14.54 10.03
N VAL A 37 13.31 -13.27 10.29
CA VAL A 37 14.63 -12.85 10.74
C VAL A 37 14.92 -13.36 12.16
N ALA A 38 13.92 -13.38 13.04
CA ALA A 38 14.07 -13.90 14.39
C ALA A 38 14.44 -15.40 14.41
N MET A 39 14.04 -16.19 13.41
CA MET A 39 14.38 -17.62 13.31
C MET A 39 15.84 -17.90 12.90
N VAL A 40 16.59 -16.90 12.45
CA VAL A 40 17.98 -17.08 12.01
C VAL A 40 18.87 -17.41 13.22
N ALA A 41 19.53 -18.58 13.17
CA ALA A 41 20.47 -19.02 14.20
C ALA A 41 21.86 -18.39 14.03
N GLY A 42 22.56 -18.17 15.14
CA GLY A 42 23.93 -17.68 15.11
C GLY A 42 24.88 -18.70 14.44
N PRO A 43 25.75 -18.30 13.49
CA PRO A 43 26.69 -19.22 12.83
C PRO A 43 27.61 -19.97 13.81
N GLN A 44 27.87 -19.37 14.96
CA GLN A 44 28.72 -19.94 16.04
C GLN A 44 27.90 -20.43 17.23
N SER A 45 26.58 -20.19 17.25
CA SER A 45 25.69 -20.48 18.36
C SER A 45 24.31 -20.93 17.85
N PRO A 46 24.18 -22.18 17.38
CA PRO A 46 22.96 -22.70 16.76
C PRO A 46 21.74 -22.70 17.69
N HIS A 47 21.97 -22.65 19.00
CA HIS A 47 20.94 -22.63 20.04
C HIS A 47 20.52 -21.22 20.47
N SER A 48 20.95 -20.18 19.76
CA SER A 48 20.58 -18.80 20.05
C SER A 48 20.21 -18.04 18.79
N PRO A 49 19.21 -17.14 18.85
CA PRO A 49 18.87 -16.28 17.73
C PRO A 49 20.03 -15.33 17.43
N MET A 50 20.35 -15.18 16.15
CA MET A 50 21.33 -14.21 15.69
C MET A 50 20.85 -12.77 15.90
N PHE A 51 19.54 -12.55 15.81
CA PHE A 51 18.89 -11.25 15.96
C PHE A 51 17.92 -11.27 17.15
N PRO A 52 18.40 -11.32 18.41
CA PRO A 52 17.57 -11.48 19.60
C PRO A 52 16.55 -10.35 19.78
N LYS A 53 16.85 -9.15 19.29
CA LYS A 53 15.94 -7.99 19.31
C LYS A 53 14.65 -8.22 18.52
N CYS A 54 14.70 -8.98 17.42
CA CYS A 54 13.49 -9.33 16.66
C CYS A 54 12.56 -10.21 17.50
N LEU A 55 13.14 -11.18 18.23
CA LEU A 55 12.39 -12.08 19.11
C LEU A 55 11.78 -11.32 20.31
N GLU A 56 12.54 -10.40 20.91
CA GLU A 56 12.07 -9.51 21.97
C GLU A 56 10.93 -8.60 21.48
N TRP A 57 11.02 -8.10 20.25
CA TRP A 57 9.96 -7.31 19.63
C TRP A 57 8.67 -8.13 19.48
N ILE A 58 8.76 -9.37 18.96
CA ILE A 58 7.59 -10.25 18.79
C ILE A 58 6.89 -10.49 20.14
N LEU A 59 7.64 -10.77 21.21
CA LEU A 59 7.10 -10.99 22.55
C LEU A 59 6.30 -9.81 23.09
N ARG A 60 6.72 -8.57 22.78
CA ARG A 60 6.14 -7.33 23.30
C ARG A 60 5.02 -6.74 22.46
N HIS A 61 4.87 -7.15 21.20
CA HIS A 61 3.96 -6.51 20.24
C HIS A 61 2.82 -7.42 19.77
N GLN A 62 2.46 -8.43 20.58
CA GLN A 62 1.21 -9.17 20.37
C GLN A 62 0.02 -8.31 20.79
N ARG A 63 -1.06 -8.30 19.99
CA ARG A 63 -2.32 -7.64 20.35
C ARG A 63 -3.04 -8.40 21.46
N ASP A 64 -3.96 -7.72 22.14
CA ASP A 64 -4.74 -8.31 23.24
C ASP A 64 -5.56 -9.51 22.77
N GLU A 65 -6.04 -9.48 21.53
CA GLU A 65 -6.78 -10.56 20.87
C GLU A 65 -5.89 -11.72 20.39
N GLY A 66 -4.56 -11.62 20.56
CA GLY A 66 -3.60 -12.70 20.33
C GLY A 66 -2.93 -12.71 18.96
N TYR A 67 -3.26 -11.80 18.05
CA TYR A 67 -2.63 -11.73 16.72
C TYR A 67 -1.47 -10.74 16.67
N TRP A 68 -0.68 -10.82 15.60
CA TRP A 68 0.29 -9.80 15.19
C TRP A 68 -0.14 -9.20 13.86
N GLY A 69 -0.03 -7.87 13.72
CA GLY A 69 -0.43 -7.13 12.53
C GLY A 69 -1.13 -5.81 12.85
N GLU A 70 -1.60 -5.15 11.80
CA GLU A 70 -2.35 -3.89 11.86
C GLU A 70 -3.86 -4.12 11.69
N LEU A 71 -4.65 -3.18 12.21
CA LEU A 71 -6.10 -3.19 12.06
C LEU A 71 -6.48 -2.96 10.59
N GLY A 72 -7.37 -3.78 10.04
CA GLY A 72 -7.88 -3.63 8.67
C GLY A 72 -7.21 -4.51 7.62
N THR A 73 -6.16 -5.27 7.97
CA THR A 73 -5.52 -6.27 7.08
C THR A 73 -5.65 -7.70 7.64
N PRO A 74 -6.83 -8.34 7.51
CA PRO A 74 -7.08 -9.66 8.10
C PRO A 74 -6.13 -10.76 7.59
N MET A 75 -5.74 -10.69 6.33
CA MET A 75 -4.85 -11.67 5.70
C MET A 75 -3.42 -11.56 6.24
N ASP A 76 -2.89 -10.35 6.36
CA ASP A 76 -1.58 -10.08 6.94
C ASP A 76 -1.54 -10.52 8.40
N SER A 77 -2.64 -10.32 9.13
CA SER A 77 -2.76 -10.77 10.52
C SER A 77 -2.66 -12.28 10.66
N LEU A 78 -3.24 -13.06 9.73
CA LEU A 78 -3.13 -14.52 9.73
C LEU A 78 -1.69 -14.99 9.46
N THR A 79 -1.05 -14.48 8.40
CA THR A 79 0.32 -14.89 8.02
C THR A 79 1.34 -14.42 9.04
N SER A 80 1.22 -13.20 9.55
CA SER A 80 2.06 -12.65 10.62
C SER A 80 1.95 -13.45 11.91
N THR A 81 0.72 -13.82 12.31
CA THR A 81 0.52 -14.62 13.52
C THR A 81 1.10 -16.03 13.38
N LEU A 82 0.93 -16.67 12.22
CA LEU A 82 1.59 -17.95 11.94
C LEU A 82 3.11 -17.83 12.06
N ALA A 83 3.70 -16.82 11.42
CA ALA A 83 5.15 -16.60 11.45
C ALA A 83 5.67 -16.33 12.87
N CYS A 84 5.01 -15.44 13.62
CA CYS A 84 5.40 -15.11 14.99
C CYS A 84 5.32 -16.32 15.93
N VAL A 85 4.25 -17.12 15.86
CA VAL A 85 4.11 -18.34 16.66
C VAL A 85 5.20 -19.36 16.31
N VAL A 86 5.51 -19.53 15.02
CA VAL A 86 6.60 -20.40 14.57
C VAL A 86 7.96 -19.92 15.09
N ALA A 87 8.22 -18.61 15.04
CA ALA A 87 9.47 -18.03 15.51
C ALA A 87 9.65 -18.18 17.03
N LEU A 88 8.60 -17.94 17.81
CA LEU A 88 8.61 -18.16 19.26
C LEU A 88 8.86 -19.63 19.60
N ASN A 89 8.19 -20.55 18.88
CA ASN A 89 8.36 -21.99 19.06
C ASN A 89 9.75 -22.48 18.66
N ALA A 90 10.40 -21.86 17.66
CA ALA A 90 11.75 -22.21 17.24
C ALA A 90 12.81 -21.99 18.34
N TRP A 91 12.53 -21.10 19.29
CA TRP A 91 13.42 -20.74 20.40
C TRP A 91 12.88 -21.14 21.78
N ASP A 92 11.83 -21.98 21.83
CA ASP A 92 11.21 -22.44 23.07
C ASP A 92 10.89 -21.30 24.05
N THR A 93 10.30 -20.22 23.53
CA THR A 93 10.00 -19.01 24.31
C THR A 93 8.59 -18.49 24.04
N GLY A 94 8.09 -17.62 24.91
CA GLY A 94 6.79 -16.97 24.71
C GLY A 94 5.60 -17.92 24.67
N HIS A 95 5.58 -18.99 25.48
CA HIS A 95 4.51 -19.99 25.47
C HIS A 95 3.10 -19.39 25.61
N ALA A 96 2.94 -18.38 26.47
CA ALA A 96 1.66 -17.67 26.61
C ALA A 96 1.26 -16.91 25.33
N ASN A 97 2.24 -16.33 24.63
CA ASN A 97 2.01 -15.68 23.35
C ASN A 97 1.64 -16.70 22.26
N ILE A 98 2.31 -17.85 22.23
CA ILE A 98 1.99 -18.98 21.35
C ILE A 98 0.55 -19.43 21.57
N GLU A 99 0.15 -19.66 22.82
CA GLU A 99 -1.21 -20.12 23.16
C GLU A 99 -2.28 -19.13 22.69
N LYS A 100 -2.06 -17.83 22.95
CA LYS A 100 -2.94 -16.74 22.48
C LYS A 100 -3.01 -16.67 20.96
N GLY A 101 -1.87 -16.78 20.27
CA GLY A 101 -1.80 -16.75 18.81
C GLY A 101 -2.52 -17.92 18.16
N LEU A 102 -2.36 -19.13 18.72
CA LEU A 102 -3.11 -20.30 18.30
C LEU A 102 -4.61 -20.14 18.57
N GLY A 103 -4.99 -19.55 19.70
CA GLY A 103 -6.38 -19.21 20.02
C GLY A 103 -7.00 -18.28 18.98
N PHE A 104 -6.30 -17.21 18.61
CA PHE A 104 -6.71 -16.31 17.53
C PHE A 104 -6.89 -17.03 16.20
N LEU A 105 -5.89 -17.82 15.78
CA LEU A 105 -5.91 -18.54 14.51
C LEU A 105 -7.11 -19.50 14.43
N ARG A 106 -7.36 -20.30 15.48
CA ARG A 106 -8.50 -21.24 15.51
C ARG A 106 -9.85 -20.52 15.46
N ALA A 107 -9.98 -19.38 16.16
CA ALA A 107 -11.23 -18.63 16.22
C ALA A 107 -11.52 -17.86 14.91
N ASN A 108 -10.50 -17.40 14.19
CA ASN A 108 -10.68 -16.41 13.12
C ASN A 108 -10.34 -16.92 11.72
N MET A 109 -9.52 -17.97 11.56
CA MET A 109 -9.01 -18.38 10.24
C MET A 109 -10.12 -18.63 9.20
N VAL A 110 -11.11 -19.48 9.52
CA VAL A 110 -12.21 -19.77 8.58
C VAL A 110 -13.04 -18.53 8.29
N LYS A 111 -13.36 -17.76 9.34
CA LYS A 111 -14.14 -16.54 9.24
C LYS A 111 -13.49 -15.53 8.28
N LEU A 112 -12.21 -15.22 8.50
CA LEU A 112 -11.47 -14.24 7.72
C LEU A 112 -11.24 -14.68 6.27
N LEU A 113 -11.09 -15.99 6.02
CA LEU A 113 -10.99 -16.52 4.66
C LEU A 113 -12.32 -16.43 3.89
N MET A 114 -13.46 -16.57 4.58
CA MET A 114 -14.79 -16.54 3.96
C MET A 114 -15.33 -15.11 3.78
N GLU A 115 -15.01 -14.19 4.69
CA GLU A 115 -15.54 -12.81 4.69
C GLU A 115 -14.85 -11.89 3.66
N HIS A 116 -13.77 -12.35 3.01
CA HIS A 116 -13.00 -11.52 2.10
C HIS A 116 -13.72 -11.30 0.75
N ARG A 117 -14.48 -10.20 0.66
CA ARG A 117 -15.31 -9.83 -0.51
C ARG A 117 -14.53 -9.56 -1.80
N GLY A 118 -13.23 -9.23 -1.71
CA GLY A 118 -12.36 -8.92 -2.85
C GLY A 118 -11.72 -10.14 -3.54
N GLY A 119 -11.99 -11.36 -3.06
CA GLY A 119 -11.30 -12.57 -3.49
C GLY A 119 -9.87 -12.67 -2.96
N ILE A 120 -9.36 -13.90 -2.82
CA ILE A 120 -8.06 -14.14 -2.16
C ILE A 120 -6.90 -13.65 -3.06
N PRO A 121 -6.03 -12.74 -2.57
CA PRO A 121 -4.85 -12.28 -3.32
C PRO A 121 -3.89 -13.42 -3.69
N ARG A 122 -3.15 -13.24 -4.79
CA ARG A 122 -2.15 -14.21 -5.27
C ARG A 122 -1.07 -14.47 -4.21
N TRP A 123 -0.47 -13.41 -3.66
CA TRP A 123 0.58 -13.52 -2.65
C TRP A 123 0.11 -14.33 -1.43
N PHE A 124 -1.12 -14.07 -0.95
CA PHE A 124 -1.68 -14.78 0.19
C PHE A 124 -1.90 -16.26 -0.12
N SER A 125 -2.34 -16.55 -1.34
CA SER A 125 -2.51 -17.94 -1.82
C SER A 125 -1.19 -18.71 -1.83
N ILE A 126 -0.04 -18.04 -1.94
CA ILE A 126 1.28 -18.67 -1.89
C ILE A 126 1.77 -18.78 -0.44
N VAL A 127 1.76 -17.65 0.28
CA VAL A 127 2.35 -17.50 1.62
C VAL A 127 1.59 -18.28 2.68
N PHE A 128 0.26 -18.15 2.73
CA PHE A 128 -0.54 -18.71 3.82
C PHE A 128 -0.44 -20.25 3.91
N PRO A 129 -0.61 -21.03 2.82
CA PRO A 129 -0.42 -22.48 2.89
C PRO A 129 1.00 -22.87 3.30
N GLY A 130 2.04 -22.19 2.79
CA GLY A 130 3.42 -22.48 3.16
C GLY A 130 3.73 -22.23 4.63
N MET A 131 3.17 -21.16 5.20
CA MET A 131 3.29 -20.88 6.64
C MET A 131 2.54 -21.89 7.50
N LEU A 132 1.38 -22.34 7.04
CA LEU A 132 0.60 -23.36 7.75
C LEU A 132 1.31 -24.71 7.75
N GLU A 133 1.87 -25.11 6.60
CA GLU A 133 2.73 -26.29 6.48
C GLU A 133 3.95 -26.21 7.41
N LEU A 134 4.61 -25.05 7.46
CA LEU A 134 5.76 -24.82 8.35
C LEU A 134 5.37 -24.95 9.82
N ALA A 135 4.23 -24.38 10.23
CA ALA A 135 3.76 -24.47 11.61
C ALA A 135 3.43 -25.92 12.01
N LEU A 136 2.77 -26.67 11.12
CA LEU A 136 2.48 -28.09 11.32
C LEU A 136 3.77 -28.92 11.41
N ALA A 137 4.75 -28.66 10.54
CA ALA A 137 6.05 -29.33 10.58
C ALA A 137 6.84 -29.04 11.88
N LYS A 138 6.54 -27.93 12.55
CA LYS A 138 7.10 -27.55 13.86
C LYS A 138 6.29 -28.06 15.05
N GLY A 139 5.28 -28.89 14.82
CA GLY A 139 4.47 -29.52 15.87
C GLY A 139 3.40 -28.61 16.49
N LEU A 140 3.06 -27.48 15.85
CA LEU A 140 2.07 -26.54 16.38
C LEU A 140 0.65 -27.00 16.02
N PRO A 141 -0.28 -27.11 17.00
CA PRO A 141 -1.65 -27.52 16.78
C PRO A 141 -2.51 -26.34 16.26
N VAL A 142 -2.23 -25.90 15.04
CA VAL A 142 -2.88 -24.76 14.39
C VAL A 142 -4.28 -25.11 13.89
N LEU A 143 -4.45 -26.33 13.38
CA LEU A 143 -5.73 -26.82 12.87
C LEU A 143 -6.53 -27.47 14.03
N PRO A 144 -7.86 -27.31 14.07
CA PRO A 144 -8.70 -28.01 15.04
C PRO A 144 -8.73 -29.53 14.77
N ASP A 145 -8.91 -30.31 15.84
CA ASP A 145 -9.08 -31.76 15.77
C ASP A 145 -10.40 -32.08 15.02
N GLY A 146 -10.32 -32.78 13.87
CA GLY A 146 -11.52 -33.22 13.15
C GLY A 146 -11.53 -33.10 11.63
N GLY A 147 -10.48 -32.54 11.02
CA GLY A 147 -10.16 -32.78 9.61
C GLY A 147 -11.00 -32.01 8.57
N SER A 148 -10.28 -31.27 7.73
CA SER A 148 -10.76 -30.52 6.55
C SER A 148 -11.55 -29.25 6.85
N MET A 149 -10.90 -28.10 6.59
CA MET A 149 -11.56 -26.81 6.52
C MET A 149 -11.70 -26.42 5.03
N PRO A 150 -12.91 -26.43 4.45
CA PRO A 150 -13.11 -26.12 3.03
C PRO A 150 -12.50 -24.78 2.60
N ALA A 151 -12.58 -23.77 3.50
CA ALA A 151 -11.96 -22.46 3.28
C ALA A 151 -10.44 -22.57 3.10
N VAL A 152 -9.76 -23.32 3.97
CA VAL A 152 -8.31 -23.54 3.88
C VAL A 152 -7.96 -24.35 2.64
N ASN A 153 -8.68 -25.44 2.37
CA ASN A 153 -8.45 -26.27 1.18
C ASN A 153 -8.59 -25.48 -0.12
N ASN A 154 -9.50 -24.50 -0.17
CA ASN A 154 -9.63 -23.59 -1.32
C ASN A 154 -8.31 -22.82 -1.58
N VAL A 155 -7.70 -22.28 -0.52
CA VAL A 155 -6.40 -21.58 -0.63
C VAL A 155 -5.30 -22.52 -1.13
N PHE A 156 -5.24 -23.76 -0.61
CA PHE A 156 -4.30 -24.78 -1.10
C PHE A 156 -4.51 -25.11 -2.57
N ASN A 157 -5.75 -25.34 -3.01
CA ASN A 157 -6.06 -25.61 -4.42
C ASN A 157 -5.67 -24.43 -5.32
N ARG A 158 -5.85 -23.21 -4.83
CA ARG A 158 -5.43 -21.99 -5.53
C ARG A 158 -3.91 -21.88 -5.65
N ARG A 159 -3.17 -22.25 -4.60
CA ARG A 159 -1.69 -22.35 -4.64
C ARG A 159 -1.23 -23.34 -5.70
N GLU A 160 -1.81 -24.54 -5.73
CA GLU A 160 -1.43 -25.55 -6.73
C GLU A 160 -1.68 -25.08 -8.17
N THR A 161 -2.80 -24.38 -8.38
CA THR A 161 -3.11 -23.76 -9.67
C THR A 161 -2.04 -22.73 -10.06
N ILE A 162 -1.64 -21.87 -9.12
CA ILE A 162 -0.60 -20.86 -9.29
C ILE A 162 0.75 -21.52 -9.65
N LEU A 163 1.15 -22.54 -8.89
CA LEU A 163 2.41 -23.27 -9.10
C LEU A 163 2.45 -24.00 -10.45
N ALA A 164 1.31 -24.52 -10.91
CA ALA A 164 1.20 -25.20 -12.21
C ALA A 164 1.28 -24.23 -13.40
N MET A 165 0.63 -23.06 -13.28
CA MET A 165 0.63 -22.04 -14.34
C MET A 165 2.04 -21.49 -14.60
N GLU A 166 2.81 -21.20 -13.56
CA GLU A 166 4.14 -20.59 -13.71
C GLU A 166 5.18 -21.51 -14.35
N LYS A 167 5.02 -22.84 -14.18
CA LYS A 167 5.84 -23.84 -14.89
C LYS A 167 5.60 -23.84 -16.40
N SER A 168 4.47 -23.28 -16.85
CA SER A 168 3.96 -23.41 -18.21
C SER A 168 4.00 -22.10 -19.01
N SER A 169 4.14 -20.92 -18.36
CA SER A 169 4.18 -19.61 -19.03
C SER A 169 5.40 -18.79 -18.62
N GLY A 170 6.28 -18.46 -19.58
CA GLY A 170 7.49 -17.65 -19.36
C GLY A 170 7.29 -16.13 -19.40
N ASN A 171 6.07 -15.64 -19.18
CA ASN A 171 5.78 -14.20 -19.24
C ASN A 171 4.70 -13.88 -18.20
N ASP A 172 5.08 -13.29 -17.07
CA ASP A 172 4.10 -12.94 -16.04
C ASP A 172 4.26 -11.49 -15.58
N ARG A 173 3.12 -10.81 -15.36
CA ARG A 173 3.04 -9.47 -14.77
C ARG A 173 3.18 -9.51 -13.23
N HIS A 174 3.41 -10.69 -12.68
CA HIS A 174 3.47 -10.96 -11.25
C HIS A 174 4.92 -11.18 -10.79
N PRO A 175 5.22 -10.93 -9.49
CA PRO A 175 6.50 -11.33 -8.92
C PRO A 175 6.74 -12.83 -9.12
N PRO A 176 7.98 -13.25 -9.43
CA PRO A 176 8.31 -14.65 -9.60
C PRO A 176 8.07 -15.42 -8.29
N LEU A 177 7.71 -16.70 -8.36
CA LEU A 177 7.49 -17.55 -7.16
C LEU A 177 8.68 -17.58 -6.21
N THR A 178 9.88 -17.42 -6.77
CA THR A 178 11.13 -17.34 -5.99
C THR A 178 11.19 -16.13 -5.06
N SER A 179 10.36 -15.10 -5.26
CA SER A 179 10.20 -14.00 -4.30
C SER A 179 9.52 -14.41 -2.99
N PHE A 180 8.84 -15.57 -2.98
CA PHE A 180 8.23 -16.17 -1.80
C PHE A 180 8.98 -17.44 -1.36
N LEU A 181 10.30 -17.47 -1.56
CA LEU A 181 11.18 -18.64 -1.30
C LEU A 181 10.87 -19.33 0.03
N GLU A 182 10.61 -18.53 1.07
CA GLU A 182 10.39 -18.96 2.44
C GLU A 182 9.13 -19.81 2.62
N THR A 183 8.15 -19.65 1.73
CA THR A 183 6.88 -20.37 1.74
C THR A 183 6.72 -21.34 0.58
N LEU A 184 7.71 -21.50 -0.29
CA LEU A 184 7.62 -22.50 -1.37
C LEU A 184 7.65 -23.93 -0.81
N PRO A 185 6.80 -24.84 -1.35
CA PRO A 185 6.88 -26.26 -1.01
C PRO A 185 8.27 -26.80 -1.33
N ILE A 186 8.73 -27.78 -0.56
CA ILE A 186 10.05 -28.41 -0.76
C ILE A 186 10.22 -28.92 -2.20
N SER A 187 9.15 -29.45 -2.81
CA SER A 187 9.15 -29.95 -4.19
C SER A 187 9.35 -28.88 -5.27
N CYS A 188 9.15 -27.61 -4.91
CA CYS A 188 9.26 -26.45 -5.81
C CYS A 188 10.39 -25.50 -5.39
N ARG A 189 11.13 -25.81 -4.32
CA ARG A 189 12.28 -25.00 -3.90
C ARG A 189 13.43 -25.17 -4.90
N PRO A 190 14.06 -24.07 -5.36
CA PRO A 190 15.24 -24.15 -6.20
C PRO A 190 16.41 -24.80 -5.45
N ASN A 191 17.37 -25.32 -6.21
CA ASN A 191 18.62 -25.80 -5.63
C ASN A 191 19.49 -24.63 -5.10
N HIS A 192 20.53 -24.96 -4.35
CA HIS A 192 21.42 -23.98 -3.73
C HIS A 192 22.01 -23.00 -4.77
N GLU A 193 22.49 -23.51 -5.91
CA GLU A 193 23.10 -22.69 -6.97
C GLU A 193 22.12 -21.67 -7.56
N VAL A 194 20.86 -22.07 -7.80
CA VAL A 194 19.82 -21.16 -8.30
C VAL A 194 19.48 -20.11 -7.24
N ILE A 195 19.38 -20.48 -5.96
CA ILE A 195 19.12 -19.51 -4.88
C ILE A 195 20.22 -18.43 -4.84
N LEU A 196 21.50 -18.82 -4.94
CA LEU A 196 22.61 -17.88 -4.98
C LEU A 196 22.57 -16.99 -6.23
N GLY A 197 22.14 -17.54 -7.37
CA GLY A 197 21.96 -16.79 -8.62
C GLY A 197 20.81 -15.77 -8.61
N LEU A 198 19.92 -15.80 -7.59
CA LEU A 198 18.84 -14.82 -7.42
C LEU A 198 19.25 -13.61 -6.57
N GLN A 199 20.45 -13.61 -6.01
CA GLN A 199 20.92 -12.49 -5.19
C GLN A 199 21.08 -11.22 -6.01
N MET A 200 20.74 -10.11 -5.37
CA MET A 200 21.04 -8.78 -5.88
C MET A 200 22.38 -8.29 -5.36
N GLU A 201 22.83 -7.13 -5.84
CA GLU A 201 24.14 -6.55 -5.50
C GLU A 201 24.30 -6.30 -3.99
N ASP A 202 23.20 -6.07 -3.27
CA ASP A 202 23.19 -5.86 -1.82
C ASP A 202 23.16 -7.17 -0.99
N GLY A 203 23.17 -8.33 -1.64
CA GLY A 203 23.09 -9.66 -1.02
C GLY A 203 21.69 -10.14 -0.67
N SER A 204 20.66 -9.31 -0.91
CA SER A 204 19.27 -9.68 -0.67
C SER A 204 18.69 -10.53 -1.80
N LEU A 205 17.62 -11.25 -1.47
CA LEU A 205 16.70 -11.79 -2.46
C LEU A 205 15.52 -10.84 -2.56
N PHE A 206 15.35 -10.20 -3.72
CA PHE A 206 14.22 -9.32 -4.04
C PHE A 206 13.97 -8.19 -3.02
N HIS A 207 15.00 -7.74 -2.29
CA HIS A 207 14.88 -6.76 -1.20
C HIS A 207 13.95 -7.24 -0.07
N SER A 208 13.62 -8.53 -0.02
CA SER A 208 12.73 -9.12 0.98
C SER A 208 13.54 -9.71 2.13
N PRO A 209 13.33 -9.24 3.37
CA PRO A 209 14.00 -9.82 4.53
C PRO A 209 13.60 -11.27 4.81
N SER A 210 12.33 -11.65 4.68
CA SER A 210 11.87 -13.03 4.85
C SER A 210 12.53 -14.00 3.85
N ALA A 211 12.54 -13.63 2.56
CA ALA A 211 13.15 -14.45 1.51
C ALA A 211 14.66 -14.58 1.73
N THR A 212 15.32 -13.49 2.11
CA THR A 212 16.77 -13.48 2.37
C THR A 212 17.14 -14.27 3.64
N ALA A 213 16.33 -14.18 4.71
CA ALA A 213 16.50 -15.00 5.91
C ALA A 213 16.34 -16.50 5.60
N CYS A 214 15.34 -16.86 4.77
CA CYS A 214 15.18 -18.24 4.33
C CYS A 214 16.35 -18.70 3.46
N ALA A 215 16.80 -17.88 2.51
CA ALA A 215 17.97 -18.18 1.70
C ALA A 215 19.18 -18.47 2.59
N PHE A 216 19.50 -17.58 3.53
CA PHE A 216 20.60 -17.79 4.48
C PHE A 216 20.45 -19.10 5.27
N MET A 217 19.26 -19.43 5.77
CA MET A 217 19.02 -20.67 6.51
C MET A 217 19.20 -21.94 5.64
N ILE A 218 19.02 -21.83 4.32
CA ILE A 218 19.22 -22.93 3.37
C ILE A 218 20.70 -23.02 2.93
N THR A 219 21.33 -21.88 2.66
CA THR A 219 22.61 -21.77 1.94
C THR A 219 23.82 -21.57 2.86
N GLY A 220 23.61 -20.92 4.00
CA GLY A 220 24.68 -20.38 4.84
C GLY A 220 25.44 -19.22 4.18
N ASP A 221 24.88 -18.60 3.15
CA ASP A 221 25.57 -17.59 2.34
C ASP A 221 25.90 -16.31 3.12
N ARG A 222 27.12 -15.79 2.91
CA ARG A 222 27.61 -14.64 3.67
C ARG A 222 27.01 -13.31 3.22
N ASN A 223 26.62 -13.18 1.95
CA ASN A 223 26.04 -11.94 1.44
C ASN A 223 24.61 -11.76 1.97
N CYS A 224 23.82 -12.84 2.00
CA CYS A 224 22.50 -12.84 2.66
C CYS A 224 22.62 -12.41 4.14
N LEU A 225 23.66 -12.90 4.83
CA LEU A 225 23.92 -12.52 6.21
C LEU A 225 24.29 -11.05 6.38
N GLU A 226 25.16 -10.54 5.51
CA GLU A 226 25.61 -9.15 5.50
C GLU A 226 24.45 -8.18 5.24
N TYR A 227 23.55 -8.53 4.32
CA TYR A 227 22.30 -7.80 4.11
C TYR A 227 21.47 -7.70 5.40
N LEU A 228 21.18 -8.83 6.05
CA LEU A 228 20.36 -8.86 7.28
C LEU A 228 21.01 -8.07 8.41
N GLN A 229 22.34 -8.18 8.57
CA GLN A 229 23.09 -7.39 9.56
C GLN A 229 23.05 -5.90 9.26
N THR A 230 23.18 -5.51 7.99
CA THR A 230 23.11 -4.10 7.56
C THR A 230 21.73 -3.53 7.82
N MET A 231 20.69 -4.28 7.47
CA MET A 231 19.30 -3.92 7.75
C MET A 231 19.06 -3.75 9.25
N MET A 232 19.49 -4.70 10.09
CA MET A 232 19.29 -4.63 11.55
C MET A 232 20.12 -3.53 12.24
N LYS A 233 21.22 -3.09 11.64
CA LYS A 233 21.96 -1.90 12.13
C LYS A 233 21.16 -0.61 11.91
N ARG A 234 20.37 -0.54 10.83
CA ARG A 234 19.52 0.61 10.52
C ARG A 234 18.15 0.52 11.21
N CYS A 235 17.49 -0.63 11.10
CA CYS A 235 16.17 -0.90 11.66
C CYS A 235 16.37 -1.49 13.06
N SER A 236 16.41 -0.62 14.07
CA SER A 236 16.84 -0.94 15.45
C SER A 236 16.38 -2.31 15.98
N ASN A 237 15.07 -2.61 15.91
CA ASN A 237 14.47 -3.80 16.53
C ASN A 237 13.39 -4.50 15.70
N VAL A 238 12.91 -3.90 14.60
CA VAL A 238 11.78 -4.38 13.80
C VAL A 238 12.12 -4.27 12.33
N VAL A 239 11.64 -5.23 11.54
CA VAL A 239 12.02 -5.40 10.14
C VAL A 239 10.88 -4.94 9.24
N PRO A 240 11.15 -4.10 8.21
CA PRO A 240 10.16 -3.75 7.19
C PRO A 240 9.91 -4.93 6.25
N SER A 241 8.85 -4.87 5.43
CA SER A 241 8.60 -5.90 4.41
C SER A 241 9.56 -5.82 3.20
N VAL A 242 10.22 -4.68 3.01
CA VAL A 242 11.19 -4.44 1.93
C VAL A 242 12.35 -3.59 2.46
N PHE A 243 13.59 -3.93 2.11
CA PHE A 243 14.79 -3.14 2.44
C PHE A 243 15.91 -3.34 1.39
N PRO A 244 16.74 -2.33 1.09
CA PRO A 244 16.60 -0.93 1.48
C PRO A 244 15.36 -0.29 0.87
N VAL A 245 14.82 0.74 1.54
CA VAL A 245 13.77 1.59 0.97
C VAL A 245 14.40 2.91 0.58
N ASP A 246 14.01 3.42 -0.59
CA ASP A 246 14.39 4.75 -1.04
C ASP A 246 13.78 5.80 -0.10
N GLU A 247 14.63 6.47 0.67
CA GLU A 247 14.22 7.52 1.61
C GLU A 247 13.53 8.69 0.89
N ASP A 248 13.87 8.97 -0.37
CA ASP A 248 13.19 10.00 -1.15
C ASP A 248 11.80 9.55 -1.60
N LEU A 249 11.61 8.25 -1.85
CA LEU A 249 10.27 7.69 -2.08
C LEU A 249 9.39 7.82 -0.83
N ILE A 250 9.95 7.59 0.37
CA ILE A 250 9.24 7.79 1.64
C ILE A 250 8.81 9.27 1.76
N LYS A 251 9.72 10.21 1.51
CA LYS A 251 9.40 11.66 1.52
C LYS A 251 8.30 12.02 0.53
N LEU A 252 8.33 11.46 -0.69
CA LEU A 252 7.29 11.71 -1.69
C LEU A 252 5.92 11.18 -1.25
N CYS A 253 5.88 9.97 -0.68
CA CYS A 253 4.66 9.41 -0.10
C CYS A 253 4.12 10.31 1.02
N LEU A 254 4.99 10.81 1.90
CA LEU A 254 4.61 11.72 2.97
C LEU A 254 4.05 13.05 2.44
N VAL A 255 4.68 13.63 1.42
CA VAL A 255 4.17 14.83 0.73
C VAL A 255 2.79 14.57 0.10
N ASP A 256 2.58 13.42 -0.54
CA ASP A 256 1.28 13.05 -1.10
C ASP A 256 0.21 12.96 0.00
N HIS A 257 0.52 12.30 1.12
CA HIS A 257 -0.41 12.18 2.25
C HIS A 257 -0.77 13.55 2.84
N LEU A 258 0.21 14.43 3.09
CA LEU A 258 -0.04 15.78 3.60
C LEU A 258 -0.93 16.61 2.67
N ARG A 259 -0.74 16.47 1.34
CA ARG A 259 -1.59 17.13 0.35
C ARG A 259 -3.00 16.56 0.32
N ARG A 260 -3.15 15.24 0.34
CA ARG A 260 -4.46 14.56 0.32
C ARG A 260 -5.27 14.80 1.59
N LEU A 261 -4.60 15.04 2.71
CA LEU A 261 -5.21 15.42 3.99
C LEU A 261 -5.46 16.94 4.10
N TRP A 262 -5.19 17.72 3.05
CA TRP A 262 -5.37 19.19 3.03
C TRP A 262 -4.52 19.95 4.04
N CYS A 263 -3.46 19.32 4.57
CA CYS A 263 -2.51 19.93 5.51
C CYS A 263 -1.30 20.56 4.79
N GLY A 264 -1.18 20.37 3.47
CA GLY A 264 0.01 20.76 2.71
C GLY A 264 0.36 22.25 2.77
N GLU A 265 -0.60 23.14 3.01
CA GLU A 265 -0.36 24.59 3.14
C GLU A 265 0.56 24.93 4.32
N HIS A 266 0.53 24.13 5.39
CA HIS A 266 1.41 24.32 6.57
C HIS A 266 2.86 23.92 6.31
N PHE A 267 3.13 23.19 5.22
CA PHE A 267 4.43 22.60 4.90
C PHE A 267 4.91 23.02 3.50
N ALA A 268 4.49 24.19 3.00
CA ALA A 268 4.74 24.60 1.63
C ALA A 268 6.25 24.69 1.29
N GLU A 269 7.06 25.15 2.24
CA GLU A 269 8.51 25.27 2.12
C GLU A 269 9.19 23.90 2.06
N GLU A 270 8.80 23.01 2.96
CA GLU A 270 9.34 21.65 3.08
C GLU A 270 8.95 20.80 1.86
N ILE A 271 7.69 20.87 1.45
CA ILE A 271 7.17 20.19 0.24
C ILE A 271 7.93 20.67 -1.00
N ARG A 272 8.18 21.98 -1.14
CA ARG A 272 8.97 22.51 -2.24
C ARG A 272 10.39 21.97 -2.21
N GLY A 273 11.02 21.92 -1.03
CA GLY A 273 12.36 21.35 -0.86
C GLY A 273 12.47 19.89 -1.32
N VAL A 274 11.51 19.05 -0.91
CA VAL A 274 11.43 17.64 -1.35
C VAL A 274 11.23 17.54 -2.85
N MET A 275 10.26 18.30 -3.41
CA MET A 275 9.98 18.29 -4.84
C MET A 275 11.19 18.73 -5.66
N ASP A 276 11.89 19.81 -5.26
CA ASP A 276 13.09 20.31 -5.95
C ASP A 276 14.27 19.32 -5.85
N HIS A 277 14.37 18.56 -4.77
CA HIS A 277 15.38 17.51 -4.61
C HIS A 277 15.10 16.32 -5.53
N THR A 278 13.90 15.73 -5.45
CA THR A 278 13.46 14.65 -6.33
C THR A 278 13.58 15.05 -7.79
N TYR A 279 13.16 16.26 -8.13
CA TYR A 279 13.23 16.80 -9.47
C TYR A 279 14.65 16.81 -10.06
N ARG A 280 15.64 17.18 -9.24
CA ARG A 280 17.06 17.19 -9.65
C ARG A 280 17.63 15.79 -9.84
N LEU A 281 17.09 14.79 -9.15
CA LEU A 281 17.55 13.40 -9.21
C LEU A 281 16.83 12.58 -10.29
N SER A 282 15.54 12.83 -10.51
CA SER A 282 14.64 11.91 -11.24
C SER A 282 14.19 12.40 -12.61
N CYS A 283 14.39 13.67 -12.96
CA CYS A 283 13.92 14.20 -14.24
C CYS A 283 15.05 14.76 -15.08
N SER A 284 15.20 14.23 -16.30
CA SER A 284 15.95 14.91 -17.36
C SER A 284 15.43 16.36 -17.47
N PRO A 285 16.32 17.38 -17.48
CA PRO A 285 15.93 18.78 -17.62
C PRO A 285 15.01 19.01 -18.83
N PHE A 286 15.11 18.16 -19.85
CA PHE A 286 14.29 18.20 -21.05
C PHE A 286 12.84 17.73 -20.82
N VAL A 287 12.62 16.71 -19.99
CA VAL A 287 11.27 16.18 -19.71
C VAL A 287 10.45 17.19 -18.93
N VAL A 288 11.09 17.90 -18.00
CA VAL A 288 10.35 18.93 -17.26
C VAL A 288 10.23 20.18 -18.08
N LYS A 289 11.25 20.61 -18.81
CA LYS A 289 11.09 21.73 -19.74
C LYS A 289 9.90 21.45 -20.66
N LEU A 290 9.76 20.22 -21.15
CA LEU A 290 8.58 19.79 -21.92
C LEU A 290 7.28 19.83 -21.10
N ALA A 291 7.27 19.38 -19.84
CA ALA A 291 6.08 19.42 -18.99
C ALA A 291 5.63 20.86 -18.65
N ILE A 292 6.57 21.75 -18.32
CA ILE A 292 6.31 23.17 -18.05
C ILE A 292 5.82 23.85 -19.33
N GLU A 293 6.51 23.66 -20.46
CA GLU A 293 6.10 24.24 -21.75
C GLU A 293 4.73 23.67 -22.21
N SER A 294 4.46 22.39 -21.96
CA SER A 294 3.16 21.76 -22.28
C SER A 294 2.05 22.28 -21.36
N PHE A 295 2.33 22.50 -20.08
CA PHE A 295 1.39 23.07 -19.12
C PHE A 295 1.09 24.54 -19.45
N LEU A 296 2.11 25.37 -19.71
CA LEU A 296 1.95 26.77 -20.08
C LEU A 296 1.22 26.93 -21.42
N ASN A 297 1.51 26.07 -22.42
CA ASN A 297 0.78 26.08 -23.68
C ASN A 297 -0.70 25.69 -23.49
N ARG A 298 -0.99 24.68 -22.67
CA ARG A 298 -2.39 24.31 -22.36
C ARG A 298 -3.10 25.42 -21.59
N GLN A 299 -2.44 26.06 -20.62
CA GLN A 299 -3.00 27.18 -19.88
C GLN A 299 -3.29 28.38 -20.81
N PHE A 300 -2.40 28.65 -21.78
CA PHE A 300 -2.63 29.68 -22.79
C PHE A 300 -3.83 29.35 -23.69
N LEU A 301 -3.96 28.09 -24.12
CA LEU A 301 -5.11 27.64 -24.91
C LEU A 301 -6.42 27.78 -24.14
N TYR A 302 -6.48 27.30 -22.90
CA TYR A 302 -7.66 27.42 -22.03
C TYR A 302 -8.05 28.87 -21.76
N LYS A 303 -7.07 29.78 -21.64
CA LYS A 303 -7.35 31.20 -21.48
C LYS A 303 -8.00 31.80 -22.74
N ASN A 304 -7.55 31.41 -23.92
CA ASN A 304 -8.14 31.87 -25.18
C ASN A 304 -9.55 31.31 -25.38
N GLU A 305 -9.74 30.01 -25.14
CA GLU A 305 -11.06 29.35 -25.19
C GLU A 305 -12.05 29.99 -24.19
N LEU A 306 -11.59 30.34 -22.99
CA LEU A 306 -12.41 31.04 -22.01
C LEU A 306 -12.82 32.45 -22.47
N GLU A 307 -11.92 33.19 -23.14
CA GLU A 307 -12.26 34.51 -23.70
C GLU A 307 -13.21 34.40 -24.90
N GLU A 308 -13.10 33.36 -25.71
CA GLU A 308 -14.08 33.06 -26.78
C GLU A 308 -15.44 32.67 -26.20
N LEU A 309 -15.48 31.85 -25.15
CA LEU A 309 -16.70 31.47 -24.45
C LEU A 309 -17.40 32.69 -23.84
N LYS A 310 -16.64 33.61 -23.21
CA LYS A 310 -17.17 34.88 -22.71
C LYS A 310 -17.79 35.71 -23.83
N ARG A 311 -17.09 35.85 -24.97
CA ARG A 311 -17.60 36.57 -26.14
C ARG A 311 -18.87 35.92 -26.71
N SER A 312 -18.89 34.60 -26.85
CA SER A 312 -20.08 33.85 -27.31
C SER A 312 -21.26 34.04 -26.34
N SER A 313 -21.02 34.03 -25.03
CA SER A 313 -22.03 34.29 -23.99
C SER A 313 -22.60 35.72 -24.09
N GLU A 314 -21.77 36.70 -24.39
CA GLU A 314 -22.22 38.09 -24.64
C GLU A 314 -23.02 38.22 -25.94
N GLU A 315 -22.57 37.59 -27.02
CA GLU A 315 -23.20 37.62 -28.34
C GLU A 315 -24.55 36.88 -28.37
N SER A 316 -24.65 35.74 -27.69
CA SER A 316 -25.88 34.96 -27.54
C SER A 316 -26.88 35.55 -26.54
N GLY A 317 -26.48 36.59 -25.80
CA GLY A 317 -27.33 37.26 -24.80
C GLY A 317 -27.47 36.51 -23.47
N LEU A 318 -26.78 35.38 -23.29
CA LEU A 318 -26.78 34.60 -22.06
C LEU A 318 -26.29 35.41 -20.85
N SER A 319 -25.32 36.31 -21.04
CA SER A 319 -24.83 37.22 -20.00
C SER A 319 -25.88 38.21 -19.48
N LYS A 320 -27.00 38.41 -20.20
CA LYS A 320 -28.07 39.35 -19.85
C LYS A 320 -29.26 38.68 -19.16
N MET A 321 -29.28 37.35 -19.03
CA MET A 321 -30.45 36.62 -18.57
C MET A 321 -30.74 36.74 -17.05
N GLY A 322 -29.85 37.32 -16.22
CA GLY A 322 -30.11 37.67 -14.81
C GLY A 322 -30.50 36.52 -13.85
N ILE A 323 -30.58 35.31 -14.40
CA ILE A 323 -30.94 34.03 -13.80
C ILE A 323 -29.64 33.20 -13.92
N GLY A 324 -29.10 32.75 -12.80
CA GLY A 324 -27.69 32.37 -12.65
C GLY A 324 -26.78 33.54 -12.27
N GLN A 325 -26.09 33.45 -11.13
CA GLN A 325 -24.86 34.24 -10.92
C GLN A 325 -23.93 33.99 -12.11
N GLU A 326 -23.22 35.02 -12.57
CA GLU A 326 -22.27 34.95 -13.69
C GLU A 326 -21.14 33.95 -13.38
N ARG A 327 -21.40 32.65 -13.58
CA ARG A 327 -20.51 31.52 -13.24
C ARG A 327 -19.83 30.94 -14.48
N THR A 328 -19.67 31.73 -15.53
CA THR A 328 -18.93 31.36 -16.75
C THR A 328 -17.49 30.90 -16.47
N THR A 329 -16.91 31.29 -15.32
CA THR A 329 -15.59 30.80 -14.90
C THR A 329 -15.61 29.37 -14.32
N TYR A 330 -16.75 28.88 -13.83
CA TYR A 330 -16.91 27.55 -13.24
C TYR A 330 -17.40 26.50 -14.24
N CYS A 331 -18.16 26.91 -15.26
CA CYS A 331 -18.69 26.03 -16.30
C CYS A 331 -17.94 26.26 -17.61
N PHE A 332 -16.93 25.43 -17.89
CA PHE A 332 -16.06 25.51 -19.08
C PHE A 332 -16.77 25.25 -20.43
N ALA A 333 -18.07 24.99 -20.45
CA ALA A 333 -18.84 24.65 -21.66
C ALA A 333 -20.21 25.34 -21.67
N GLU A 334 -20.67 25.78 -22.86
CA GLU A 334 -21.98 26.44 -23.05
C GLU A 334 -23.14 25.62 -22.50
N CYS A 335 -23.11 24.29 -22.65
CA CYS A 335 -24.11 23.39 -22.08
C CYS A 335 -24.20 23.50 -20.55
N GLY A 336 -23.08 23.70 -19.86
CA GLY A 336 -23.06 23.86 -18.40
C GLY A 336 -23.71 25.16 -17.93
N VAL A 337 -23.52 26.24 -18.71
CA VAL A 337 -24.21 27.52 -18.48
C VAL A 337 -25.71 27.37 -18.71
N ILE A 338 -26.12 26.75 -19.81
CA ILE A 338 -27.54 26.50 -20.13
C ILE A 338 -28.22 25.63 -19.07
N VAL A 339 -27.55 24.57 -18.60
CA VAL A 339 -28.08 23.70 -17.53
C VAL A 339 -28.28 24.49 -16.24
N THR A 340 -27.32 25.35 -15.86
CA THR A 340 -27.45 26.17 -14.65
C THR A 340 -28.59 27.18 -14.75
N ILE A 341 -28.77 27.80 -15.93
CA ILE A 341 -29.89 28.73 -16.16
C ILE A 341 -31.23 27.99 -16.12
N ALA A 342 -31.29 26.78 -16.70
CA ALA A 342 -32.49 25.94 -16.64
C ALA A 342 -32.80 25.51 -15.20
N ASP A 343 -31.80 25.09 -14.43
CA ASP A 343 -31.93 24.71 -13.01
C ASP A 343 -32.54 25.88 -12.18
N ASP A 344 -31.92 27.06 -12.24
CA ASP A 344 -32.40 28.28 -11.55
C ASP A 344 -33.83 28.66 -11.99
N LEU A 345 -34.17 28.48 -13.27
CA LEU A 345 -35.49 28.80 -13.80
C LEU A 345 -36.56 27.82 -13.31
N PHE A 346 -36.27 26.52 -13.25
CA PHE A 346 -37.22 25.51 -12.82
C PHE A 346 -37.40 25.47 -11.30
N ASP A 347 -36.37 25.83 -10.53
CA ASP A 347 -36.38 25.67 -9.08
C ASP A 347 -36.73 26.95 -8.30
N GLU A 348 -36.20 28.12 -8.68
CA GLU A 348 -36.31 29.33 -7.86
C GLU A 348 -36.95 30.53 -8.56
N LYS A 349 -36.75 30.71 -9.87
CA LYS A 349 -37.01 32.00 -10.52
C LYS A 349 -38.16 32.01 -11.53
N GLY A 350 -38.52 30.86 -12.12
CA GLY A 350 -39.61 30.78 -13.10
C GLY A 350 -40.98 30.60 -12.46
N SER A 351 -42.01 31.23 -13.01
CA SER A 351 -43.39 30.93 -12.63
C SER A 351 -43.85 29.60 -13.25
N LEU A 352 -44.81 28.93 -12.61
CA LEU A 352 -45.31 27.62 -13.06
C LEU A 352 -45.75 27.63 -14.53
N ASN A 353 -46.39 28.71 -15.00
CA ASN A 353 -46.84 28.86 -16.38
C ASN A 353 -45.67 29.04 -17.37
N GLU A 354 -44.59 29.71 -16.97
CA GLU A 354 -43.38 29.85 -17.80
C GLU A 354 -42.63 28.52 -17.92
N VAL A 355 -42.55 27.77 -16.82
CA VAL A 355 -41.94 26.44 -16.78
C VAL A 355 -42.74 25.43 -17.63
N GLU A 356 -44.07 25.47 -17.56
CA GLU A 356 -44.95 24.61 -18.37
C GLU A 356 -44.81 24.91 -19.86
N ARG A 357 -44.81 26.19 -20.25
CA ARG A 357 -44.60 26.61 -21.65
C ARG A 357 -43.24 26.21 -22.19
N LEU A 358 -42.18 26.39 -21.40
CA LEU A 358 -40.84 25.97 -21.79
C LEU A 358 -40.76 24.43 -21.93
N THR A 359 -41.37 23.68 -21.01
CA THR A 359 -41.41 22.21 -21.06
C THR A 359 -42.14 21.70 -22.31
N GLU A 360 -43.29 22.28 -22.64
CA GLU A 360 -44.03 21.89 -23.86
C GLU A 360 -43.27 22.25 -25.14
N SER A 361 -42.56 23.38 -25.17
CA SER A 361 -41.76 23.80 -26.32
C SER A 361 -40.53 22.91 -26.53
N ILE A 362 -39.88 22.49 -25.44
CA ILE A 362 -38.82 21.47 -25.47
C ILE A 362 -39.37 20.15 -25.99
N HIS A 363 -40.55 19.72 -25.52
CA HIS A 363 -41.13 18.44 -25.95
C HIS A 363 -41.47 18.42 -27.46
N ARG A 364 -41.82 19.59 -28.01
CA ARG A 364 -42.09 19.80 -29.44
C ARG A 364 -40.84 20.06 -30.28
N TRP A 365 -39.68 20.31 -29.67
CA TRP A 365 -38.47 20.82 -30.33
C TRP A 365 -38.74 22.05 -31.22
N ASN A 366 -39.65 22.92 -30.79
CA ASN A 366 -40.05 24.13 -31.52
C ASN A 366 -40.29 25.29 -30.53
N GLY A 367 -39.74 26.47 -30.85
CA GLY A 367 -39.83 27.67 -30.03
C GLY A 367 -41.09 28.51 -30.22
N GLU A 368 -42.05 28.09 -31.04
CA GLU A 368 -43.30 28.83 -31.25
C GLU A 368 -44.16 28.88 -29.97
N ASN A 369 -44.46 30.10 -29.51
CA ASN A 369 -45.23 30.45 -28.29
C ASN A 369 -44.45 30.39 -26.95
N LEU A 370 -43.12 30.42 -27.00
CA LEU A 370 -42.24 30.66 -25.84
C LEU A 370 -42.21 32.14 -25.42
#